data_AF-A0A9X1M496-F1
#
_entry.id   AF-A0A9X1M496-F1
#
_cell.length_a   1.000
_cell.length_b   1.000
_cell.length_c   1.000
_cell.angle_alpha   90.00
_cell.angle_beta   90.00
_cell.angle_gamma   90.00
#
_symmetry.space_group_name_H-M   'P 1'
#
loop_
_entity.id
_entity.type
_entity.pdbx_description
1 polymer ?
#
loop_
_entity_poly.entity_id
_entity_poly.type
_entity_poly.pdbx_seq_one_letter_code
_entity_poly.pdbx_strand_id
1 'polypeptide(L)'
;MQLWWLPVGAGGHVVIHTSRWWECVRARLDHRAPQPLFHSALIVRLGGAEYVIEMSPAWGRHDPARGVVATGPVGLGWLGRSRLFRYEVRCWRDGVLPDRAFAAAAPVEFRLSPSAGAAMLQRTAQVPRHVWGRKVPGSADMWNSNSLVSWLLHGAGIDAGTIRPPHGGSAPGWAAGLAAASVSPP
;
A
#
# COMPACT_ATOMS: atom_id res chain seq x y z
N MET A 1 7.81 -11.59 -8.26
CA MET A 1 7.14 -10.73 -7.26
C MET A 1 5.67 -10.74 -7.57
N GLN A 2 4.85 -10.76 -6.54
CA GLN A 2 3.40 -10.79 -6.64
C GLN A 2 2.81 -9.52 -6.07
N LEU A 3 1.85 -8.94 -6.79
CA LEU A 3 0.97 -7.89 -6.30
C LEU A 3 -0.39 -8.51 -5.98
N TRP A 4 -0.84 -8.31 -4.75
CA TRP A 4 -2.12 -8.78 -4.27
C TRP A 4 -3.11 -7.63 -4.18
N TRP A 5 -4.32 -7.83 -4.72
CA TRP A 5 -5.45 -6.94 -4.54
C TRP A 5 -6.39 -7.51 -3.50
N LEU A 6 -6.57 -6.77 -2.41
CA LEU A 6 -7.30 -7.18 -1.24
C LEU A 6 -8.46 -6.23 -1.00
N PRO A 7 -9.71 -6.71 -0.89
CA PRO A 7 -10.84 -5.86 -0.57
C PRO A 7 -10.59 -5.06 0.71
N VAL A 8 -10.84 -3.75 0.68
CA VAL A 8 -10.70 -2.92 1.88
C VAL A 8 -11.71 -3.36 2.93
N GLY A 9 -11.21 -3.64 4.15
CA GLY A 9 -12.03 -4.14 5.24
C GLY A 9 -12.25 -5.66 5.22
N ALA A 10 -11.54 -6.41 4.37
CA ALA A 10 -11.48 -7.86 4.47
C ALA A 10 -11.11 -8.30 5.90
N GLY A 11 -11.87 -9.25 6.46
CA GLY A 11 -11.65 -9.76 7.83
C GLY A 11 -12.02 -8.79 8.98
N GLY A 12 -12.50 -7.58 8.71
CA GLY A 12 -12.82 -6.57 9.73
C GLY A 12 -14.25 -6.02 9.63
N HIS A 13 -14.89 -5.80 10.78
CA HIS A 13 -16.28 -5.33 10.81
C HIS A 13 -16.45 -3.82 10.62
N VAL A 14 -15.47 -2.99 11.04
CA VAL A 14 -15.64 -1.52 11.03
C VAL A 14 -15.13 -0.90 9.72
N VAL A 15 -13.94 -1.32 9.27
CA VAL A 15 -13.26 -0.73 8.11
C VAL A 15 -14.09 -0.90 6.83
N ILE A 16 -14.77 -2.04 6.68
CA ILE A 16 -15.64 -2.27 5.52
C ILE A 16 -16.75 -1.23 5.40
N HIS A 17 -17.36 -0.83 6.52
CA HIS A 17 -18.44 0.15 6.54
C HIS A 17 -17.92 1.58 6.35
N THR A 18 -16.85 1.96 7.05
CA THR A 18 -16.28 3.32 6.94
C THR A 18 -15.71 3.58 5.56
N SER A 19 -15.03 2.60 4.95
CA SER A 19 -14.53 2.70 3.58
C SER A 19 -15.65 2.75 2.55
N ARG A 20 -16.74 1.99 2.75
CA ARG A 20 -17.93 2.07 1.89
C ARG A 20 -18.60 3.43 1.95
N TRP A 21 -18.77 4.02 3.14
CA TRP A 21 -19.35 5.36 3.28
C TRP A 21 -18.47 6.43 2.64
N TRP A 22 -17.16 6.37 2.88
CA TRP A 22 -16.19 7.26 2.25
C TRP A 22 -16.31 7.19 0.72
N GLU A 23 -16.39 5.99 0.15
CA GLU A 23 -16.53 5.79 -1.29
C GLU A 23 -17.87 6.32 -1.82
N CYS A 24 -18.98 6.07 -1.12
CA CYS A 24 -20.27 6.63 -1.53
C CYS A 24 -20.25 8.17 -1.57
N VAL A 25 -19.63 8.80 -0.59
CA VAL A 25 -19.50 10.27 -0.56
C VAL A 25 -18.59 10.74 -1.69
N ARG A 26 -17.42 10.11 -1.87
CA ARG A 26 -16.47 10.49 -2.92
C ARG A 26 -17.05 10.28 -4.32
N ALA A 27 -17.70 9.14 -4.57
CA ALA A 27 -18.34 8.83 -5.84
C ALA A 27 -19.43 9.86 -6.20
N ARG A 28 -20.21 10.32 -5.21
CA ARG A 28 -21.18 11.40 -5.42
C ARG A 28 -20.53 12.73 -5.77
N LEU A 29 -19.46 13.11 -5.07
CA LEU A 29 -18.71 14.34 -5.37
C LEU A 29 -18.06 14.29 -6.76
N ASP A 30 -17.62 13.09 -7.18
CA ASP A 30 -16.99 12.85 -8.48
C ASP A 30 -18.01 12.52 -9.59
N HIS A 31 -19.32 12.61 -9.32
CA HIS A 31 -20.40 12.28 -10.26
C HIS A 31 -20.27 10.90 -10.93
N ARG A 32 -19.83 9.89 -10.18
CA ARG A 32 -19.63 8.52 -10.63
C ARG A 32 -20.37 7.52 -9.75
N ALA A 33 -20.53 6.28 -10.24
CA ALA A 33 -21.00 5.18 -9.41
C ALA A 33 -19.94 4.79 -8.36
N PRO A 34 -20.35 4.36 -7.14
CA PRO A 34 -19.45 3.77 -6.15
C PRO A 34 -18.76 2.51 -6.71
N GLN A 35 -17.48 2.35 -6.39
CA GLN A 35 -16.65 1.24 -6.84
C GLN A 35 -16.17 0.38 -5.66
N PRO A 36 -15.93 -0.92 -5.88
CA PRO A 36 -15.23 -1.75 -4.89
C PRO A 36 -13.86 -1.16 -4.58
N LEU A 37 -13.53 -1.02 -3.29
CA LEU A 37 -12.24 -0.49 -2.86
C LEU A 37 -11.26 -1.63 -2.59
N PHE A 38 -10.04 -1.46 -3.08
CA PHE A 38 -8.94 -2.38 -2.86
C PHE A 38 -7.74 -1.70 -2.20
N HIS A 39 -7.09 -2.44 -1.32
CA HIS A 39 -5.74 -2.16 -0.90
C HIS A 39 -4.79 -3.19 -1.50
N SER A 40 -3.52 -2.82 -1.61
CA SER A 40 -2.50 -3.65 -2.22
C SER A 40 -1.40 -4.02 -1.24
N ALA A 41 -0.83 -5.21 -1.47
CA ALA A 41 0.36 -5.71 -0.78
C ALA A 41 1.29 -6.40 -1.79
N LEU A 42 2.58 -6.44 -1.47
CA LEU A 42 3.58 -7.10 -2.33
C LEU A 42 4.19 -8.31 -1.62
N ILE A 43 4.43 -9.37 -2.40
CA ILE A 43 5.27 -10.50 -1.99
C ILE A 43 6.46 -10.59 -2.95
N VAL A 44 7.66 -10.37 -2.43
CA VAL A 44 8.91 -10.48 -3.18
C VAL A 44 9.54 -11.84 -2.88
N ARG A 45 9.83 -12.61 -3.93
CA ARG A 45 10.53 -13.90 -3.81
C ARG A 45 12.01 -13.68 -4.04
N LEU A 46 12.85 -13.99 -3.06
CA LEU A 46 14.30 -13.83 -3.14
C LEU A 46 15.00 -14.94 -2.35
N GLY A 47 15.96 -15.63 -2.97
CA GLY A 47 16.78 -16.66 -2.29
C GLY A 47 15.97 -17.79 -1.65
N GLY A 48 14.85 -18.18 -2.26
CA GLY A 48 13.95 -19.22 -1.72
C GLY A 48 13.01 -18.78 -0.60
N ALA A 49 13.06 -17.51 -0.19
CA ALA A 49 12.18 -16.94 0.83
C ALA A 49 11.15 -15.97 0.21
N GLU A 50 10.02 -15.80 0.89
CA GLU A 50 9.00 -14.79 0.57
C GLU A 50 9.11 -13.61 1.54
N TYR A 51 9.18 -12.40 1.00
CA TYR A 51 9.21 -11.16 1.77
C TYR A 51 7.88 -10.44 1.54
N VAL A 52 7.12 -10.24 2.62
CA VAL A 52 5.86 -9.51 2.58
C VAL A 52 6.15 -8.04 2.82
N ILE A 53 5.67 -7.18 1.92
CA ILE A 53 5.71 -5.73 2.07
C ILE A 53 4.28 -5.21 2.21
N GLU A 54 4.01 -4.57 3.34
CA GLU A 54 2.71 -3.98 3.65
C GLU A 54 2.87 -2.66 4.43
N MET A 55 1.75 -1.94 4.56
CA MET A 55 1.65 -0.72 5.35
C MET A 55 0.37 -0.72 6.17
N SER A 56 0.51 -0.56 7.49
CA SER A 56 -0.61 -0.66 8.42
C SER A 56 -0.44 0.25 9.65
N PRO A 57 -1.51 0.56 10.40
CA PRO A 57 -1.40 1.32 11.63
C PRO A 57 -0.53 0.63 12.69
N ALA A 58 0.30 1.41 13.40
CA ALA A 58 1.28 0.90 14.37
C ALA A 58 0.65 0.24 15.62
N TRP A 59 -0.63 0.49 15.87
CA TRP A 59 -1.40 -0.06 16.99
C TRP A 59 -2.19 -1.33 16.63
N GLY A 60 -2.03 -1.85 15.40
CA GLY A 60 -2.57 -3.15 15.00
C GLY A 60 -1.90 -4.34 15.69
N ARG A 61 -2.17 -5.57 15.21
CA ARG A 61 -1.65 -6.82 15.79
C ARG A 61 -0.13 -6.75 16.05
N HIS A 62 0.24 -7.14 17.28
CA HIS A 62 1.61 -7.05 17.78
C HIS A 62 2.40 -8.31 17.42
N ASP A 63 2.98 -8.35 16.23
CA ASP A 63 3.97 -9.38 15.88
C ASP A 63 5.39 -8.79 16.01
N PRO A 64 6.23 -9.25 16.96
CA PRO A 64 7.59 -8.75 17.12
C PRO A 64 8.49 -9.03 15.89
N ALA A 65 8.13 -9.98 15.01
CA ALA A 65 8.87 -10.32 13.81
C ALA A 65 8.50 -9.48 12.57
N ARG A 66 7.57 -8.51 12.70
CA ARG A 66 6.97 -7.76 11.58
C ARG A 66 7.90 -6.81 10.79
N GLY A 67 9.22 -6.84 11.01
CA GLY A 67 10.21 -6.13 10.20
C GLY A 67 9.84 -4.69 9.80
N VAL A 68 9.58 -3.82 10.78
CA VAL A 68 9.26 -2.41 10.50
C VAL A 68 10.49 -1.72 9.93
N VAL A 69 10.39 -1.21 8.70
CA VAL A 69 11.51 -0.53 7.99
C VAL A 69 11.34 0.98 7.90
N ALA A 70 10.10 1.48 8.00
CA ALA A 70 9.82 2.91 8.08
C ALA A 70 8.53 3.18 8.85
N THR A 71 8.37 4.41 9.32
CA THR A 71 7.12 4.87 9.94
C THR A 71 6.79 6.29 9.52
N GLY A 72 5.51 6.63 9.57
CA GLY A 72 5.05 7.98 9.32
C GLY A 72 3.76 8.33 10.06
N PRO A 73 3.38 9.61 10.10
CA PRO A 73 2.21 10.07 10.83
C PRO A 73 0.90 9.73 10.09
N VAL A 74 -0.19 9.60 10.85
CA VAL A 74 -1.56 9.39 10.36
C VAL A 74 -2.40 10.62 10.67
N GLY A 75 -3.09 11.16 9.66
CA GLY A 75 -3.99 12.30 9.82
C GLY A 75 -3.27 13.65 9.94
N LEU A 76 -2.64 13.93 11.09
CA LEU A 76 -1.89 15.17 11.33
C LEU A 76 -0.41 14.85 11.60
N GLY A 77 0.49 15.65 11.02
CA GLY A 77 1.94 15.40 11.12
C GLY A 77 2.45 15.36 12.55
N TRP A 78 2.02 16.30 13.40
CA TRP A 78 2.49 16.41 14.78
C TRP A 78 1.98 15.29 15.70
N LEU A 79 0.86 14.64 15.35
CA LEU A 79 0.32 13.51 16.11
C LEU A 79 1.18 12.24 15.99
N GLY A 80 2.07 12.16 14.99
CA GLY A 80 2.95 11.01 14.77
C GLY A 80 3.90 10.67 15.93
N ARG A 81 4.03 11.57 16.93
CA ARG A 81 4.73 11.30 18.19
C ARG A 81 4.05 10.18 19.00
N SER A 82 2.74 10.03 18.89
CA SER A 82 1.98 8.95 19.50
C SER A 82 1.88 7.74 18.56
N ARG A 83 1.98 6.54 19.12
CA ARG A 83 1.81 5.28 18.39
C ARG A 83 0.41 5.16 17.75
N LEU A 84 -0.60 5.77 18.34
CA LEU A 84 -1.98 5.73 17.83
C LEU A 84 -2.16 6.46 16.49
N PHE A 85 -1.27 7.40 16.19
CA PHE A 85 -1.32 8.19 14.95
C PHE A 85 -0.08 7.95 14.09
N ARG A 86 0.41 6.71 14.10
CA ARG A 86 1.56 6.29 13.31
C ARG A 86 1.18 5.07 12.47
N TYR A 87 1.68 5.04 11.24
CA TYR A 87 1.70 3.84 10.42
C TYR A 87 3.11 3.26 10.38
N GLU A 88 3.17 1.95 10.17
CA GLU A 88 4.39 1.19 9.94
C GLU A 88 4.39 0.73 8.48
N VAL A 89 5.52 0.93 7.81
CA VAL A 89 5.87 0.20 6.59
C VAL A 89 6.71 -0.98 7.02
N ARG A 90 6.28 -2.15 6.60
CA ARG A 90 6.78 -3.42 7.09
C ARG A 90 7.30 -4.23 5.92
N CYS A 91 8.44 -4.86 6.12
CA CYS A 91 9.10 -5.73 5.17
C CYS A 91 9.74 -6.86 5.96
N TRP A 92 9.11 -8.04 5.96
CA TRP A 92 9.63 -9.16 6.73
C TRP A 92 9.66 -10.47 5.96
N ARG A 93 10.70 -11.26 6.25
CA ARG A 93 10.98 -12.55 5.66
C ARG A 93 10.03 -13.60 6.23
N ASP A 94 9.57 -14.50 5.37
CA ASP A 94 8.63 -15.58 5.68
C ASP A 94 7.32 -15.05 6.30
N GLY A 95 6.90 -13.88 5.82
CA GLY A 95 5.74 -13.19 6.35
C GLY A 95 4.41 -13.77 5.93
N VAL A 96 3.42 -13.61 6.82
CA VAL A 96 2.04 -13.97 6.54
C VAL A 96 1.29 -12.71 6.15
N LEU A 97 0.65 -12.74 4.98
CA LEU A 97 -0.35 -11.76 4.57
C LEU A 97 -1.73 -12.30 5.00
N PRO A 98 -2.30 -11.86 6.14
CA PRO A 98 -3.51 -12.48 6.70
C PRO A 98 -4.70 -12.41 5.75
N ASP A 99 -4.78 -11.31 5.00
CA ASP A 99 -5.88 -11.02 4.10
C ASP A 99 -5.77 -11.76 2.76
N ARG A 100 -4.69 -12.53 2.53
CA ARG A 100 -4.48 -13.29 1.29
C ARG A 100 -5.64 -14.24 0.98
N ALA A 101 -6.32 -14.76 2.00
CA ALA A 101 -7.49 -15.62 1.84
C ALA A 101 -8.71 -14.89 1.24
N PHE A 102 -8.76 -13.56 1.35
CA PHE A 102 -9.84 -12.71 0.83
C PHE A 102 -9.49 -12.06 -0.51
N ALA A 103 -8.39 -12.45 -1.16
CA ALA A 103 -7.99 -11.91 -2.45
C ALA A 103 -9.11 -12.09 -3.48
N ALA A 104 -9.51 -11.01 -4.13
CA ALA A 104 -10.61 -11.04 -5.10
C ALA A 104 -10.23 -11.68 -6.44
N ALA A 105 -8.92 -11.74 -6.73
CA ALA A 105 -8.38 -12.33 -7.95
C ALA A 105 -7.00 -12.94 -7.68
N ALA A 106 -6.50 -13.69 -8.67
CA ALA A 106 -5.11 -14.13 -8.68
C ALA A 106 -4.15 -12.93 -8.60
N PRO A 107 -2.97 -13.09 -7.97
CA PRO A 107 -2.00 -12.01 -7.89
C PRO A 107 -1.49 -11.61 -9.28
N VAL A 108 -1.15 -10.34 -9.45
CA VAL A 108 -0.44 -9.87 -10.64
C VAL A 108 1.03 -10.24 -10.48
N GLU A 109 1.54 -11.04 -11.41
CA GLU A 109 2.91 -11.58 -11.37
C GLU A 109 3.88 -10.70 -12.15
N PHE A 110 5.00 -10.38 -11.51
CA PHE A 110 6.13 -9.65 -12.10
C PHE A 110 7.40 -10.49 -12.01
N ARG A 111 8.08 -10.67 -13.13
CA ARG A 111 9.40 -11.30 -13.15
C ARG A 111 10.44 -10.26 -12.72
N LEU A 112 11.10 -10.52 -11.59
CA LEU A 112 12.24 -9.73 -11.13
C LEU A 112 13.50 -10.60 -11.16
N SER A 113 14.63 -10.03 -11.53
CA SER A 113 15.92 -10.65 -11.27
C SER A 113 16.20 -10.69 -9.76
N PRO A 114 17.10 -11.55 -9.27
CA PRO A 114 17.49 -11.54 -7.86
C PRO A 114 18.02 -10.17 -7.40
N SER A 115 18.78 -9.47 -8.24
CA SER A 115 19.28 -8.12 -7.94
C SER A 115 18.15 -7.09 -7.83
N ALA A 116 17.16 -7.14 -8.73
CA ALA A 116 16.00 -6.26 -8.68
C ALA A 116 15.12 -6.55 -7.45
N GLY A 117 14.97 -7.83 -7.08
CA GLY A 117 14.30 -8.23 -5.85
C GLY A 117 15.00 -7.66 -4.60
N ALA A 118 16.32 -7.79 -4.51
CA ALA A 118 17.09 -7.22 -3.40
C ALA A 118 17.00 -5.69 -3.35
N ALA A 119 17.10 -5.01 -4.50
CA ALA A 119 16.96 -3.57 -4.61
C ALA A 119 15.56 -3.10 -4.16
N MET A 120 14.50 -3.83 -4.49
CA MET A 120 13.13 -3.56 -4.03
C MET A 120 13.02 -3.58 -2.50
N LEU A 121 13.60 -4.59 -1.84
CA LEU A 121 13.59 -4.69 -0.38
C LEU A 121 14.33 -3.51 0.26
N GLN A 122 15.49 -3.12 -0.27
CA GLN A 122 16.23 -1.95 0.20
C GLN A 122 15.46 -0.65 0.00
N ARG A 123 14.84 -0.49 -1.17
CA ARG A 123 14.02 0.68 -1.51
C ARG A 123 12.84 0.85 -0.55
N THR A 124 12.28 -0.24 -0.03
CA THR A 124 11.15 -0.19 0.91
C THR A 124 11.46 0.64 2.17
N ALA A 125 12.70 0.62 2.66
CA ALA A 125 13.13 1.43 3.80
C ALA A 125 13.26 2.93 3.47
N GLN A 126 13.36 3.29 2.19
CA GLN A 126 13.57 4.65 1.69
C GLN A 126 12.26 5.35 1.31
N VAL A 127 11.11 4.71 1.56
CA VAL A 127 9.80 5.26 1.22
C VAL A 127 9.59 6.67 1.80
N PRO A 128 9.05 7.62 1.01
CA PRO A 128 8.65 8.93 1.51
C PRO A 128 7.68 8.82 2.69
N ARG A 129 7.99 9.50 3.79
CA ARG A 129 7.21 9.44 5.04
C ARG A 129 6.08 10.46 5.07
N HIS A 130 5.30 10.54 3.99
CA HIS A 130 4.15 11.44 3.90
C HIS A 130 3.07 11.06 4.93
N VAL A 131 2.19 12.01 5.25
CA VAL A 131 1.12 11.82 6.24
C VAL A 131 0.00 10.97 5.63
N TRP A 132 -0.32 9.82 6.24
CA TRP A 132 -1.43 8.98 5.79
C TRP A 132 -2.72 9.78 5.78
N GLY A 133 -3.45 9.74 4.66
CA GLY A 133 -4.74 10.38 4.46
C GLY A 133 -4.64 11.83 3.98
N ARG A 134 -3.43 12.33 3.71
CA ARG A 134 -3.20 13.68 3.17
C ARG A 134 -2.70 13.62 1.74
N LYS A 135 -3.01 14.68 0.99
CA LYS A 135 -2.48 14.88 -0.36
C LYS A 135 -0.96 15.01 -0.33
N VAL A 136 -0.31 14.55 -1.40
CA VAL A 136 1.13 14.68 -1.60
C VAL A 136 1.43 15.66 -2.74
N PRO A 137 2.62 16.31 -2.76
CA PRO A 137 3.02 17.13 -3.90
C PRO A 137 2.90 16.36 -5.22
N GLY A 138 2.35 17.00 -6.26
CA GLY A 138 2.16 16.38 -7.57
C GLY A 138 0.94 15.46 -7.69
N SER A 139 0.11 15.32 -6.64
CA SER A 139 -1.12 14.51 -6.70
C SER A 139 -2.28 15.11 -5.92
N ALA A 140 -3.48 14.99 -6.47
CA ALA A 140 -4.72 15.29 -5.73
C ALA A 140 -5.16 14.13 -4.81
N ASP A 141 -4.50 12.98 -4.92
CA ASP A 141 -4.79 11.76 -4.19
C ASP A 141 -4.07 11.72 -2.83
N MET A 142 -4.55 10.88 -1.91
CA MET A 142 -4.02 10.79 -0.55
C MET A 142 -2.92 9.74 -0.40
N TRP A 143 -1.95 9.98 0.49
CA TRP A 143 -0.97 8.96 0.86
C TRP A 143 -1.61 7.84 1.68
N ASN A 144 -1.39 6.58 1.31
CA ASN A 144 -1.79 5.39 2.07
C ASN A 144 -0.98 4.14 1.61
N SER A 145 -1.42 2.94 1.97
CA SER A 145 -0.76 1.68 1.59
C SER A 145 -0.66 1.45 0.09
N ASN A 146 -1.66 1.85 -0.71
CA ASN A 146 -1.57 1.76 -2.17
C ASN A 146 -0.49 2.69 -2.73
N SER A 147 -0.23 3.82 -2.07
CA SER A 147 0.85 4.74 -2.45
C SER A 147 2.23 4.10 -2.26
N LEU A 148 2.43 3.34 -1.18
CA LEU A 148 3.67 2.57 -0.99
C LEU A 148 3.90 1.60 -2.15
N VAL A 149 2.86 0.84 -2.52
CA VAL A 149 2.97 -0.18 -3.56
C VAL A 149 3.23 0.45 -4.93
N SER A 150 2.47 1.46 -5.33
CA SER A 150 2.69 2.11 -6.63
C SER A 150 4.04 2.83 -6.71
N TRP A 151 4.52 3.40 -5.60
CA TRP A 151 5.86 4.00 -5.51
C TRP A 151 6.98 2.95 -5.68
N LEU A 152 6.83 1.78 -5.06
CA LEU A 152 7.77 0.66 -5.20
C LEU A 152 7.81 0.10 -6.62
N LEU A 153 6.64 -0.15 -7.21
CA LEU A 153 6.54 -0.65 -8.58
C LEU A 153 7.15 0.32 -9.58
N HIS A 154 6.80 1.61 -9.49
CA HIS A 154 7.37 2.64 -10.36
C HIS A 154 8.90 2.74 -10.20
N GLY A 155 9.39 2.72 -8.95
CA GLY A 155 10.83 2.73 -8.67
C GLY A 155 11.58 1.48 -9.15
N ALA A 156 10.88 0.36 -9.40
CA ALA A 156 11.45 -0.84 -10.00
C ALA A 156 11.35 -0.86 -11.54
N GLY A 157 10.94 0.25 -12.16
CA GLY A 157 10.75 0.36 -13.60
C GLY A 157 9.48 -0.33 -14.12
N ILE A 158 8.54 -0.69 -13.24
CA ILE A 158 7.25 -1.26 -13.63
C ILE A 158 6.28 -0.10 -13.84
N ASP A 159 5.62 -0.07 -14.99
CA ASP A 159 4.58 0.92 -15.28
C ASP A 159 3.31 0.66 -14.46
N ALA A 160 3.34 1.09 -13.20
CA ALA A 160 2.23 1.03 -12.29
C ALA A 160 1.03 1.88 -12.76
N GLY A 161 1.21 2.81 -13.71
CA GLY A 161 0.12 3.61 -14.29
C GLY A 161 -0.88 2.79 -15.09
N THR A 162 -0.53 1.57 -15.51
CA THR A 162 -1.40 0.65 -16.27
C THR A 162 -2.10 -0.39 -15.41
N ILE A 163 -1.63 -0.60 -14.18
CA ILE A 163 -2.16 -1.64 -13.29
C ILE A 163 -3.48 -1.15 -12.67
N ARG A 164 -4.51 -2.01 -12.69
CA ARG A 164 -5.81 -1.74 -12.10
C ARG A 164 -6.22 -2.86 -11.15
N PRO A 165 -6.94 -2.56 -10.06
CA PRO A 165 -7.60 -3.61 -9.27
C PRO A 165 -8.68 -4.31 -10.10
N PRO A 166 -9.07 -5.54 -9.73
CA PRO A 166 -10.03 -6.33 -10.47
C PRO A 166 -11.46 -5.75 -10.36
N HIS A 167 -12.35 -6.23 -11.23
CA HIS A 167 -13.80 -5.94 -11.20
C HIS A 167 -14.16 -4.44 -11.30
N GLY A 168 -13.32 -3.64 -11.96
CA GLY A 168 -13.54 -2.19 -12.07
C GLY A 168 -13.43 -1.45 -10.73
N GLY A 169 -12.72 -2.04 -9.76
CA GLY A 169 -12.49 -1.43 -8.47
C GLY A 169 -11.58 -0.20 -8.52
N SER A 170 -11.42 0.42 -7.36
CA SER A 170 -10.52 1.55 -7.15
C SER A 170 -9.48 1.22 -6.09
N ALA A 171 -8.29 1.80 -6.26
CA ALA A 171 -7.20 1.76 -5.30
C ALA A 171 -6.80 3.20 -4.94
N PRO A 172 -7.58 3.89 -4.08
CA PRO A 172 -7.23 5.24 -3.63
C PRO A 172 -5.82 5.28 -3.08
N GLY A 173 -5.08 6.34 -3.36
CA GLY A 173 -3.67 6.54 -3.03
C GLY A 173 -2.68 6.03 -4.07
N TRP A 174 -3.11 5.27 -5.08
CA TRP A 174 -2.22 4.78 -6.14
C TRP A 174 -1.54 5.93 -6.89
N ALA A 175 -2.29 6.98 -7.24
CA ALA A 175 -1.76 8.14 -7.96
C ALA A 175 -0.80 8.97 -7.11
N ALA A 176 -0.98 8.99 -5.78
CA ALA A 176 -0.06 9.65 -4.86
C ALA A 176 1.32 8.99 -4.85
N GLY A 177 1.38 7.65 -4.89
CA GLY A 177 2.65 6.93 -4.95
C GLY A 177 3.40 7.12 -6.27
N LEU A 178 2.68 7.16 -7.39
CA LEU A 178 3.27 7.49 -8.70
C LEU A 178 3.90 8.88 -8.69
N ALA A 179 3.16 9.89 -8.22
CA ALA A 179 3.67 11.26 -8.13
C ALA A 179 4.90 11.36 -7.21
N ALA A 180 4.88 10.69 -6.05
CA ALA A 180 6.02 10.67 -5.13
C ALA A 180 7.27 9.99 -5.74
N ALA A 181 7.07 9.00 -6.62
CA ALA A 181 8.17 8.30 -7.26
C ALA A 181 8.85 9.16 -8.33
N SER A 182 8.08 9.98 -9.06
CA SER A 182 8.60 10.89 -10.09
C SER A 182 9.39 12.09 -9.53
N VAL A 183 9.28 12.37 -8.22
CA VAL A 183 10.01 13.47 -7.54
C VAL A 183 11.25 12.95 -6.80
N SER A 184 11.37 11.63 -6.60
CA SER A 184 12.54 11.05 -5.93
C SER A 184 13.75 11.10 -6.88
N PRO A 185 14.87 11.75 -6.52
CA PRO A 185 16.05 11.76 -7.37
C PRO A 185 16.60 10.32 -7.54
N PRO A 186 17.34 10.05 -8.64
CA PRO A 186 17.92 8.74 -8.92
C PRO A 186 18.88 8.26 -7.83
#